data_AF-A0A2V5N0H7-F1
#
_entry.id   AF-A0A2V5N0H7-F1
#
_cell.length_a   1.000
_cell.length_b   1.000
_cell.length_c   1.000
_cell.angle_alpha   90.00
_cell.angle_beta   90.00
_cell.angle_gamma   90.00
#
_symmetry.space_group_name_H-M   'P 1'
#
loop_
_entity.id
_entity.type
_entity.pdbx_description
1 polymer ?
#
loop_
_entity_poly.entity_id
_entity_poly.type
_entity_poly.pdbx_seq_one_letter_code
_entity_poly.pdbx_strand_id
1 'polypeptide(L)'
;MTVHNFRVRITSFWDRLGPFPSRSFNNRVYPGVTDPKVFYQPFDHRWVTVALTADTALTNSALLIGVSRTDDPTGNWNLYRIDTDPANLLFFDLPNVGFNKDWIAAQGHIIRISDGALLRSDIFVFNKTNLYVVGAGLFTRFQRADLGDIFSRLPQPAITFDDEISTMYLLGQADSGSGVNLNQLRLYTITGPVGSEVFSVGPLITTTNRWNNLSTAGFADFAPQLGSTRKIDIIDAIVLGLVYRNGSLWAVQNVFLPAGSLPTRTSVQWCQISPGGVVSLPRRQIQHQSSGGKHAENPELFFAVSVKQLR
;
A
#
# COMPACT_ATOMS: atom_id res chain seq x y z
N MET A 1 -22.80 0.64 31.39
CA MET A 1 -21.92 1.31 30.39
C MET A 1 -22.13 0.60 29.06
N THR A 2 -23.04 1.11 28.24
CA THR A 2 -23.40 0.46 26.98
C THR A 2 -22.40 0.91 25.93
N VAL A 3 -21.43 0.07 25.60
CA VAL A 3 -20.56 0.29 24.44
C VAL A 3 -21.41 0.02 23.21
N HIS A 4 -21.90 1.07 22.58
CA HIS A 4 -22.52 0.96 21.26
C HIS A 4 -21.43 0.60 20.26
N ASN A 5 -21.32 -0.70 19.94
CA ASN A 5 -20.50 -1.18 18.84
C ASN A 5 -21.14 -0.76 17.51
N PHE A 6 -20.89 0.46 17.06
CA PHE A 6 -21.24 0.89 15.71
C PHE A 6 -20.31 0.20 14.71
N ARG A 7 -20.72 -0.96 14.19
CA ARG A 7 -20.07 -1.60 13.05
C ARG A 7 -20.57 -0.93 11.77
N VAL A 8 -19.72 -0.15 11.12
CA VAL A 8 -19.98 0.36 9.76
C VAL A 8 -19.46 -0.66 8.75
N ARG A 9 -20.30 -1.09 7.81
CA ARG A 9 -19.84 -1.94 6.70
C ARG A 9 -19.14 -1.07 5.68
N ILE A 10 -18.03 -1.54 5.10
CA ILE A 10 -17.26 -0.78 4.11
C ILE A 10 -18.13 -0.29 2.96
N THR A 11 -18.96 -1.17 2.38
CA THR A 11 -19.89 -0.80 1.31
C THR A 11 -20.82 0.34 1.75
N SER A 12 -21.46 0.20 2.92
CA SER A 12 -22.38 1.24 3.45
C SER A 12 -21.73 2.60 3.71
N PHE A 13 -20.43 2.62 4.02
CA PHE A 13 -19.70 3.88 4.18
C PHE A 13 -19.60 4.65 2.86
N TRP A 14 -19.47 3.94 1.74
CA TRP A 14 -19.24 4.54 0.42
C TRP A 14 -20.51 4.77 -0.41
N ASP A 15 -21.65 4.17 -0.06
CA ASP A 15 -22.89 4.14 -0.88
C ASP A 15 -23.34 5.51 -1.46
N ARG A 16 -22.97 6.63 -0.82
CA ARG A 16 -23.21 7.99 -1.36
C ARG A 16 -22.54 8.26 -2.71
N LEU A 17 -21.50 7.51 -3.05
CA LEU A 17 -20.74 7.63 -4.31
C LEU A 17 -21.30 6.76 -5.44
N GLY A 18 -22.33 5.96 -5.17
CA GLY A 18 -22.99 5.12 -6.15
C GLY A 18 -23.21 3.69 -5.66
N PRO A 19 -23.92 2.87 -6.43
CA PRO A 19 -24.12 1.47 -6.09
C PRO A 19 -22.80 0.71 -6.25
N PHE A 20 -22.47 -0.07 -5.23
CA PHE A 20 -21.35 -1.02 -5.25
C PHE A 20 -21.92 -2.44 -5.14
N PRO A 21 -22.39 -3.02 -6.25
CA PRO A 21 -23.04 -4.32 -6.21
C PRO A 21 -22.09 -5.40 -5.69
N SER A 22 -22.60 -6.26 -4.83
CA SER A 22 -21.84 -7.42 -4.35
C SER A 22 -21.72 -8.47 -5.44
N ARG A 23 -20.57 -9.15 -5.52
CA ARG A 23 -20.38 -10.27 -6.46
C ARG A 23 -20.63 -11.60 -5.75
N SER A 24 -21.27 -12.54 -6.45
CA SER A 24 -21.34 -13.93 -6.01
C SER A 24 -20.35 -14.80 -6.79
N PHE A 25 -19.45 -15.49 -6.09
CA PHE A 25 -18.51 -16.45 -6.68
C PHE A 25 -18.34 -17.65 -5.74
N ASN A 26 -18.39 -18.88 -6.27
CA ASN A 26 -18.30 -20.12 -5.49
C ASN A 26 -19.16 -20.13 -4.22
N ASN A 27 -20.44 -19.74 -4.36
CA ASN A 27 -21.41 -19.66 -3.27
C ASN A 27 -21.01 -18.71 -2.12
N ARG A 28 -20.13 -17.73 -2.38
CA ARG A 28 -19.75 -16.64 -1.47
C ARG A 28 -20.11 -15.29 -2.07
N VAL A 29 -20.59 -14.39 -1.23
CA VAL A 29 -20.89 -12.99 -1.59
C VAL A 29 -19.73 -12.11 -1.15
N TYR A 30 -19.13 -11.41 -2.11
CA TYR A 30 -18.05 -10.46 -1.93
C TYR A 30 -18.61 -9.03 -1.90
N PRO A 31 -18.13 -8.16 -1.00
CA PRO A 31 -18.59 -6.77 -0.95
C PRO A 31 -18.22 -6.06 -2.26
N GLY A 32 -19.04 -5.11 -2.72
CA GLY A 32 -18.73 -4.29 -3.89
C GLY A 32 -17.62 -3.25 -3.66
N VAL A 33 -17.10 -3.17 -2.43
CA VAL A 33 -15.94 -2.35 -2.06
C VAL A 33 -14.95 -3.22 -1.29
N THR A 34 -13.67 -3.15 -1.66
CA THR A 34 -12.56 -3.94 -1.11
C THR A 34 -11.39 -3.06 -0.68
N ASP A 35 -10.42 -3.71 -0.05
CA ASP A 35 -9.10 -3.20 0.29
C ASP A 35 -9.07 -1.84 1.01
N PRO A 36 -9.82 -1.70 2.12
CA PRO A 36 -9.80 -0.47 2.88
C PRO A 36 -8.41 -0.22 3.48
N LYS A 37 -7.89 0.98 3.26
CA LYS A 37 -6.83 1.59 4.07
C LYS A 37 -7.42 2.75 4.85
N VAL A 38 -6.95 2.94 6.09
CA VAL A 38 -7.34 4.09 6.92
C VAL A 38 -6.14 4.57 7.74
N PHE A 39 -5.95 5.87 7.81
CA PHE A 39 -4.92 6.49 8.64
C PHE A 39 -5.39 7.84 9.17
N TYR A 40 -4.73 8.30 10.25
CA TYR A 40 -4.93 9.63 10.81
C TYR A 40 -3.79 10.55 10.37
N GLN A 41 -4.14 11.71 9.82
CA GLN A 41 -3.25 12.81 9.47
C GLN A 41 -3.27 13.79 10.66
N PRO A 42 -2.17 13.87 11.45
CA PRO A 42 -2.19 14.56 12.73
C PRO A 42 -1.95 16.07 12.66
N PHE A 43 -1.56 16.62 11.51
CA PHE A 43 -1.26 18.05 11.34
C PHE A 43 -2.51 18.84 10.94
N ASP A 44 -3.41 18.22 10.20
CA ASP A 44 -4.67 18.81 9.75
C ASP A 44 -5.90 18.31 10.53
N HIS A 45 -5.67 17.36 11.45
CA HIS A 45 -6.71 16.72 12.27
C HIS A 45 -7.79 16.04 11.40
N ARG A 46 -7.34 15.10 10.57
CA ARG A 46 -8.18 14.42 9.58
C ARG A 46 -7.93 12.93 9.59
N TRP A 47 -8.99 12.14 9.50
CA TRP A 47 -8.92 10.75 9.09
C TRP A 47 -9.03 10.67 7.58
N VAL A 48 -8.22 9.82 6.98
CA VAL A 48 -8.26 9.52 5.55
C VAL A 48 -8.52 8.04 5.39
N THR A 49 -9.40 7.70 4.46
CA THR A 49 -9.62 6.32 4.04
C THR A 49 -9.57 6.21 2.53
N VAL A 50 -9.01 5.10 2.06
CA VAL A 50 -8.99 4.70 0.66
C VAL A 50 -9.57 3.31 0.56
N ALA A 51 -10.31 3.04 -0.51
CA ALA A 51 -10.81 1.72 -0.84
C ALA A 51 -10.93 1.58 -2.36
N LEU A 52 -11.26 0.38 -2.82
CA LEU A 52 -11.43 0.09 -4.23
C LEU A 52 -12.82 -0.46 -4.50
N THR A 53 -13.35 -0.23 -5.70
CA THR A 53 -14.52 -0.98 -6.15
C THR A 53 -14.11 -2.39 -6.50
N ALA A 54 -14.79 -3.37 -5.91
CA ALA A 54 -14.46 -4.77 -6.05
C ALA A 54 -15.02 -5.33 -7.37
N ASP A 55 -14.33 -5.12 -8.49
CA ASP A 55 -14.71 -5.88 -9.69
C ASP A 55 -13.59 -6.13 -10.71
N THR A 56 -13.08 -7.36 -10.69
CA THR A 56 -12.20 -7.92 -11.73
C THR A 56 -12.96 -8.36 -13.00
N ALA A 57 -14.28 -8.19 -13.05
CA ALA A 57 -15.15 -8.65 -14.15
C ALA A 57 -16.19 -7.61 -14.61
N LEU A 58 -16.23 -6.40 -14.03
CA LEU A 58 -17.06 -5.29 -14.50
C LEU A 58 -16.24 -4.03 -14.81
N THR A 59 -16.81 -3.28 -15.73
CA THR A 59 -16.32 -2.04 -16.33
C THR A 59 -16.45 -0.83 -15.40
N ASN A 60 -16.04 -0.95 -14.12
CA ASN A 60 -16.31 0.11 -13.14
C ASN A 60 -15.21 0.32 -12.08
N SER A 61 -13.98 -0.15 -12.36
CA SER A 61 -12.80 0.01 -11.51
C SER A 61 -12.59 1.46 -11.08
N ALA A 62 -12.73 1.72 -9.79
CA ALA A 62 -12.55 3.05 -9.22
C ALA A 62 -11.77 3.02 -7.91
N LEU A 63 -10.95 4.05 -7.75
CA LEU A 63 -10.29 4.40 -6.51
C LEU A 63 -11.26 5.28 -5.70
N LEU A 64 -11.57 4.87 -4.48
CA LEU A 64 -12.39 5.62 -3.55
C LEU A 64 -11.47 6.29 -2.54
N ILE A 65 -11.65 7.60 -2.30
CA ILE A 65 -10.93 8.34 -1.26
C ILE A 65 -11.90 9.18 -0.45
N GLY A 66 -11.70 9.16 0.86
CA GLY A 66 -12.54 9.83 1.83
C GLY A 66 -11.68 10.55 2.85
N VAL A 67 -12.05 11.77 3.19
CA VAL A 67 -11.45 12.52 4.30
C VAL A 67 -12.53 12.97 5.27
N SER A 68 -12.34 12.71 6.57
CA SER A 68 -13.24 13.21 7.61
C SER A 68 -13.23 14.74 7.63
N ARG A 69 -14.31 15.38 8.08
CA ARG A 69 -14.36 16.84 8.22
C ARG A 69 -13.69 17.36 9.50
N THR A 70 -13.47 16.47 10.47
CA THR A 70 -12.91 16.76 11.79
C THR A 70 -11.98 15.62 12.24
N ASP A 71 -11.43 15.72 13.44
CA ASP A 71 -10.67 14.65 14.12
C ASP A 71 -11.54 13.46 14.58
N ASP A 72 -12.86 13.61 14.57
CA ASP A 72 -13.83 12.56 14.86
C ASP A 72 -14.16 11.73 13.60
N PRO A 73 -13.70 10.46 13.51
CA PRO A 73 -13.97 9.62 12.35
C PRO A 73 -15.43 9.17 12.24
N THR A 74 -16.25 9.40 13.28
CA THR A 74 -17.69 9.05 13.29
C THR A 74 -18.56 10.15 12.66
N GLY A 75 -17.99 11.33 12.43
CA GLY A 75 -18.67 12.48 11.84
C GLY A 75 -18.84 12.41 10.32
N ASN A 76 -18.95 13.58 9.71
CA ASN A 76 -19.13 13.70 8.26
C ASN A 76 -17.81 13.52 7.50
N TRP A 77 -17.92 12.95 6.30
CA TRP A 77 -16.80 12.73 5.39
C TRP A 77 -17.04 13.38 4.03
N ASN A 78 -15.97 13.91 3.44
CA ASN A 78 -15.87 14.31 2.04
C ASN A 78 -15.41 13.09 1.26
N LEU A 79 -16.23 12.61 0.33
CA LEU A 79 -16.02 11.35 -0.37
C LEU A 79 -15.86 11.61 -1.87
N TYR A 80 -14.96 10.87 -2.51
CA TYR A 80 -14.65 10.99 -3.92
C TYR A 80 -14.51 9.59 -4.55
N ARG A 81 -15.03 9.45 -5.77
CA ARG A 81 -14.88 8.26 -6.62
C ARG A 81 -14.12 8.66 -7.87
N ILE A 82 -12.95 8.07 -8.07
CA ILE A 82 -12.08 8.35 -9.21
C ILE A 82 -12.14 7.15 -10.14
N ASP A 83 -12.64 7.37 -11.36
CA ASP A 83 -12.58 6.38 -12.42
C ASP A 83 -11.10 6.13 -12.79
N THR A 84 -10.64 4.91 -12.52
CA THR A 84 -9.24 4.54 -12.76
C THR A 84 -9.01 4.10 -14.19
N ASP A 85 -10.04 3.71 -14.92
CA ASP A 85 -9.94 3.28 -16.30
C ASP A 85 -11.25 3.51 -17.07
N PRO A 86 -11.45 4.71 -17.65
CA PRO A 86 -12.66 5.02 -18.40
C PRO A 86 -12.92 4.10 -19.60
N ALA A 87 -11.87 3.42 -20.10
CA ALA A 87 -11.99 2.44 -21.19
C ALA A 87 -12.51 1.08 -20.72
N ASN A 88 -12.49 0.82 -19.41
CA ASN A 88 -13.04 -0.36 -18.77
C ASN A 88 -12.39 -1.69 -19.19
N LEU A 89 -11.08 -1.66 -19.36
CA LEU A 89 -10.22 -2.79 -19.71
C LEU A 89 -9.27 -3.17 -18.57
N LEU A 90 -9.10 -2.30 -17.59
CA LEU A 90 -8.10 -2.36 -16.55
C LEU A 90 -8.74 -2.23 -15.15
N PHE A 91 -8.12 -2.90 -14.20
CA PHE A 91 -8.51 -2.97 -12.81
C PHE A 91 -7.41 -2.38 -11.94
N PHE A 92 -7.77 -1.52 -10.98
CA PHE A 92 -6.86 -0.96 -9.98
C PHE A 92 -6.94 -1.82 -8.71
N ASP A 93 -5.82 -2.36 -8.25
CA ASP A 93 -5.76 -3.32 -7.14
C ASP A 93 -4.66 -2.96 -6.13
N LEU A 94 -4.76 -3.50 -4.92
CA LEU A 94 -3.74 -3.43 -3.86
C LEU A 94 -3.30 -1.98 -3.58
N PRO A 95 -4.19 -1.16 -2.98
CA PRO A 95 -3.92 0.26 -2.79
C PRO A 95 -2.92 0.46 -1.64
N ASN A 96 -1.82 1.15 -1.93
CA ASN A 96 -0.87 1.64 -0.94
C ASN A 96 -1.00 3.15 -0.80
N VAL A 97 -1.01 3.64 0.44
CA VAL A 97 -1.32 5.05 0.72
C VAL A 97 -0.30 5.71 1.61
N GLY A 98 -0.11 7.01 1.41
CA GLY A 98 0.71 7.87 2.25
C GLY A 98 0.32 9.34 2.08
N PHE A 99 0.96 10.21 2.85
CA PHE A 99 0.72 11.65 2.79
C PHE A 99 1.98 12.44 3.15
N ASN A 100 2.01 13.70 2.72
CA ASN A 100 2.90 14.73 3.25
C ASN A 100 2.13 16.02 3.53
N LYS A 101 2.84 17.15 3.62
CA LYS A 101 2.21 18.44 3.87
C LYS A 101 1.28 18.90 2.75
N ASP A 102 1.51 18.48 1.50
CA ASP A 102 0.80 18.96 0.31
C ASP A 102 -0.22 17.95 -0.23
N TRP A 103 0.11 16.66 -0.17
CA TRP A 103 -0.60 15.61 -0.90
C TRP A 103 -1.02 14.42 -0.06
N ILE A 104 -2.06 13.76 -0.52
CA ILE A 104 -2.36 12.35 -0.21
C ILE A 104 -2.05 11.56 -1.48
N ALA A 105 -1.20 10.52 -1.39
CA ALA A 105 -0.88 9.66 -2.52
C ALA A 105 -1.52 8.28 -2.33
N ALA A 106 -2.10 7.76 -3.41
CA ALA A 106 -2.59 6.39 -3.53
C ALA A 106 -1.94 5.73 -4.74
N GLN A 107 -1.15 4.69 -4.48
CA GLN A 107 -0.55 3.83 -5.49
C GLN A 107 -1.36 2.54 -5.59
N GLY A 108 -1.47 1.96 -6.79
CA GLY A 108 -2.03 0.62 -6.95
C GLY A 108 -1.54 -0.06 -8.22
N HIS A 109 -1.78 -1.37 -8.30
CA HIS A 109 -1.53 -2.19 -9.46
C HIS A 109 -2.60 -2.00 -10.51
N ILE A 110 -2.18 -1.92 -11.76
CA ILE A 110 -3.09 -1.92 -12.91
C ILE A 110 -3.04 -3.29 -13.57
N ILE A 111 -4.15 -4.01 -13.48
CA ILE A 111 -4.31 -5.39 -13.95
C ILE A 111 -5.26 -5.38 -15.15
N ARG A 112 -4.94 -6.12 -16.21
CA ARG A 112 -5.83 -6.25 -17.36
C ARG A 112 -6.97 -7.22 -17.03
N ILE A 113 -8.20 -6.80 -17.29
CA ILE A 113 -9.41 -7.59 -16.97
C ILE A 113 -9.46 -8.90 -17.78
N SER A 114 -9.03 -8.88 -19.05
CA SER A 114 -9.21 -10.01 -19.97
C SER A 114 -8.41 -11.27 -19.63
N ASP A 115 -7.24 -11.11 -19.03
CA ASP A 115 -6.28 -12.20 -18.78
C ASP A 115 -5.64 -12.15 -17.38
N GLY A 116 -5.99 -11.15 -16.56
CA GLY A 116 -5.40 -10.96 -15.24
C GLY A 116 -3.95 -10.48 -15.28
N ALA A 117 -3.43 -10.03 -16.42
CA ALA A 117 -2.04 -9.62 -16.53
C ALA A 117 -1.78 -8.32 -15.75
N LEU A 118 -0.84 -8.36 -14.80
CA LEU A 118 -0.30 -7.14 -14.20
C LEU A 118 0.44 -6.34 -15.27
N LEU A 119 0.02 -5.09 -15.50
CA LEU A 119 0.57 -4.24 -16.56
C LEU A 119 1.56 -3.20 -16.05
N ARG A 120 1.28 -2.63 -14.87
CA ARG A 120 2.03 -1.52 -14.28
C ARG A 120 1.53 -1.20 -12.87
N SER A 121 2.15 -0.22 -12.24
CA SER A 121 1.56 0.56 -11.13
C SER A 121 1.13 1.94 -11.64
N ASP A 122 0.06 2.50 -11.07
CA ASP A 122 -0.29 3.91 -11.22
C ASP A 122 -0.27 4.59 -9.84
N ILE A 123 0.02 5.90 -9.82
CA ILE A 123 0.04 6.70 -8.59
C ILE A 123 -0.87 7.92 -8.78
N PHE A 124 -1.86 8.05 -7.92
CA PHE A 124 -2.72 9.23 -7.82
C PHE A 124 -2.25 10.11 -6.67
N VAL A 125 -1.92 11.36 -6.96
CA VAL A 125 -1.42 12.35 -6.00
C VAL A 125 -2.46 13.46 -5.87
N PHE A 126 -3.25 13.38 -4.81
CA PHE A 126 -4.36 14.30 -4.58
C PHE A 126 -3.89 15.58 -3.90
N ASN A 127 -4.41 16.72 -4.34
CA ASN A 127 -4.32 17.97 -3.61
C ASN A 127 -5.10 17.85 -2.29
N LYS A 128 -4.37 17.77 -1.19
CA LYS A 128 -4.91 17.51 0.14
C LYS A 128 -5.88 18.60 0.59
N THR A 129 -5.54 19.87 0.39
CA THR A 129 -6.40 21.00 0.80
C THR A 129 -7.69 21.04 -0.01
N ASN A 130 -7.64 20.67 -1.29
CA ASN A 130 -8.82 20.55 -2.13
C ASN A 130 -9.78 19.46 -1.61
N LEU A 131 -9.27 18.31 -1.16
CA LEU A 131 -10.08 17.25 -0.58
C LEU A 131 -10.78 17.69 0.71
N TYR A 132 -10.12 18.53 1.52
CA TYR A 132 -10.61 18.95 2.84
C TYR A 132 -11.78 19.93 2.79
N VAL A 133 -11.84 20.75 1.74
CA VAL A 133 -12.85 21.82 1.58
C VAL A 133 -14.02 21.43 0.67
N VAL A 134 -14.23 20.13 0.44
CA VAL A 134 -15.22 19.62 -0.53
C VAL A 134 -14.97 20.18 -1.94
N GLY A 135 -13.70 20.20 -2.36
CA GLY A 135 -13.30 20.64 -3.68
C GLY A 135 -13.68 19.64 -4.78
N ALA A 136 -13.10 19.81 -5.96
CA ALA A 136 -13.33 18.92 -7.10
C ALA A 136 -12.62 17.55 -6.98
N GLY A 137 -11.81 17.34 -5.95
CA GLY A 137 -10.98 16.15 -5.80
C GLY A 137 -9.79 16.17 -6.76
N LEU A 138 -9.11 17.31 -6.91
CA LEU A 138 -8.01 17.48 -7.86
C LEU A 138 -6.83 16.53 -7.56
N PHE A 139 -6.28 15.92 -8.60
CA PHE A 139 -5.11 15.05 -8.51
C PHE A 139 -4.25 15.11 -9.77
N THR A 140 -2.99 14.73 -9.60
CA THR A 140 -2.09 14.34 -10.69
C THR A 140 -1.96 12.83 -10.71
N ARG A 141 -2.02 12.22 -11.90
CA ARG A 141 -1.87 10.77 -12.09
C ARG A 141 -0.57 10.49 -12.81
N PHE A 142 0.31 9.71 -12.19
CA PHE A 142 1.49 9.16 -12.85
C PHE A 142 1.20 7.75 -13.35
N GLN A 143 1.50 7.49 -14.63
CA GLN A 143 1.26 6.21 -15.30
C GLN A 143 2.52 5.72 -16.01
N ARG A 144 2.42 4.65 -16.80
CA ARG A 144 3.57 4.03 -17.50
C ARG A 144 4.49 5.01 -18.21
N ALA A 145 3.95 6.04 -18.87
CA ALA A 145 4.76 7.02 -19.59
C ALA A 145 5.70 7.81 -18.65
N ASP A 146 5.24 8.09 -17.43
CA ASP A 146 5.99 8.83 -16.41
C ASP A 146 6.89 7.91 -15.58
N LEU A 147 6.42 6.68 -15.38
CA LEU A 147 6.97 5.71 -14.45
C LEU A 147 8.02 4.80 -15.10
N GLY A 148 8.01 4.67 -16.42
CA GLY A 148 8.85 3.72 -17.17
C GLY A 148 8.50 2.26 -16.85
N ASP A 149 9.48 1.38 -16.90
CA ASP A 149 9.31 -0.07 -16.68
C ASP A 149 9.31 -0.47 -15.18
N ILE A 150 8.73 0.33 -14.28
CA ILE A 150 8.50 -0.08 -12.88
C ILE A 150 7.33 -1.07 -12.74
N PHE A 151 7.42 -2.14 -13.54
CA PHE A 151 6.42 -3.14 -13.88
C PHE A 151 5.84 -3.92 -12.69
N SER A 152 6.42 -3.84 -11.48
CA SER A 152 6.04 -4.71 -10.35
C SER A 152 6.38 -4.17 -8.95
N ARG A 153 6.61 -2.86 -8.79
CA ARG A 153 7.39 -2.37 -7.64
C ARG A 153 6.58 -1.83 -6.46
N LEU A 154 5.24 -1.84 -6.52
CA LEU A 154 4.31 -1.32 -5.49
C LEU A 154 4.95 -0.26 -4.60
N PRO A 155 5.43 0.88 -5.16
CA PRO A 155 6.19 1.81 -4.36
C PRO A 155 5.27 2.38 -3.29
N GLN A 156 5.52 2.00 -2.04
CA GLN A 156 4.72 2.40 -0.89
C GLN A 156 4.94 3.89 -0.65
N PRO A 157 3.92 4.76 -0.78
CA PRO A 157 4.06 6.16 -0.40
C PRO A 157 4.28 6.29 1.10
N ALA A 158 5.12 7.23 1.51
CA ALA A 158 5.43 7.46 2.91
C ALA A 158 4.25 8.15 3.63
N ILE A 159 3.97 7.71 4.84
CA ILE A 159 3.28 8.53 5.84
C ILE A 159 4.32 9.47 6.45
N THR A 160 4.19 10.76 6.18
CA THR A 160 5.21 11.76 6.57
C THR A 160 4.79 12.48 7.85
N PHE A 161 5.47 12.20 8.95
CA PHE A 161 5.29 12.89 10.23
C PHE A 161 6.21 14.11 10.33
N ASP A 162 6.08 15.01 9.36
CA ASP A 162 6.77 16.29 9.27
C ASP A 162 5.99 17.20 8.30
N ASP A 163 5.40 18.30 8.79
CA ASP A 163 4.56 19.22 8.02
C ASP A 163 5.36 20.28 7.26
N GLU A 164 6.69 20.29 7.37
CA GLU A 164 7.57 21.16 6.59
C GLU A 164 8.09 20.49 5.32
N ILE A 165 7.99 19.16 5.22
CA ILE A 165 8.53 18.39 4.09
C ILE A 165 7.54 18.36 2.93
N SER A 166 7.89 19.05 1.83
CA SER A 166 7.18 19.02 0.55
C SER A 166 7.51 17.80 -0.32
N THR A 167 8.60 17.08 -0.05
CA THR A 167 8.94 15.88 -0.83
C THR A 167 8.08 14.70 -0.37
N MET A 168 7.31 14.12 -1.29
CA MET A 168 6.66 12.84 -1.04
C MET A 168 7.63 11.72 -1.42
N TYR A 169 8.01 10.90 -0.44
CA TYR A 169 8.87 9.74 -0.66
C TYR A 169 8.04 8.48 -0.92
N LEU A 170 8.52 7.62 -1.82
CA LEU A 170 7.98 6.28 -2.01
C LEU A 170 9.12 5.26 -2.05
N LEU A 171 8.87 4.04 -1.59
CA LEU A 171 9.88 2.99 -1.57
C LEU A 171 9.32 1.69 -2.13
N GLY A 172 10.04 1.09 -3.08
CA GLY A 172 9.68 -0.20 -3.67
C GLY A 172 10.89 -1.13 -3.76
N GLN A 173 10.65 -2.38 -4.16
CA GLN A 173 11.72 -3.30 -4.54
C GLN A 173 12.49 -2.75 -5.74
N ALA A 174 13.82 -2.89 -5.76
CA ALA A 174 14.58 -2.68 -6.99
C ALA A 174 14.51 -3.94 -7.85
N ASP A 175 14.59 -3.80 -9.17
CA ASP A 175 14.59 -4.93 -10.11
C ASP A 175 16.00 -5.51 -10.32
N SER A 176 16.06 -6.82 -10.56
CA SER A 176 17.26 -7.57 -10.97
C SER A 176 17.01 -8.42 -12.21
N GLY A 177 15.82 -8.35 -12.84
CA GLY A 177 15.44 -9.12 -14.02
C GLY A 177 15.48 -10.64 -13.86
N SER A 178 15.85 -11.15 -12.69
CA SER A 178 16.22 -12.56 -12.46
C SER A 178 15.37 -13.26 -11.39
N GLY A 179 14.45 -12.54 -10.75
CA GLY A 179 13.64 -13.08 -9.64
C GLY A 179 14.41 -13.30 -8.33
N VAL A 180 15.69 -12.88 -8.28
CA VAL A 180 16.59 -13.05 -7.13
C VAL A 180 17.10 -11.67 -6.68
N ASN A 181 16.18 -10.74 -6.40
CA ASN A 181 16.51 -9.47 -5.75
C ASN A 181 16.82 -9.72 -4.29
N LEU A 182 18.10 -9.95 -3.98
CA LEU A 182 18.39 -10.38 -2.63
C LEU A 182 18.39 -9.24 -1.62
N ASN A 183 18.71 -8.00 -1.98
CA ASN A 183 18.94 -6.98 -0.95
C ASN A 183 18.80 -5.54 -1.45
N GLN A 184 17.92 -5.31 -2.42
CA GLN A 184 17.86 -4.03 -3.12
C GLN A 184 16.46 -3.41 -3.09
N LEU A 185 16.41 -2.17 -2.66
CA LEU A 185 15.22 -1.30 -2.68
C LEU A 185 15.51 -0.10 -3.58
N ARG A 186 14.45 0.60 -4.00
CA ARG A 186 14.55 1.83 -4.79
C ARG A 186 13.72 2.92 -4.14
N LEU A 187 14.35 4.05 -3.86
CA LEU A 187 13.66 5.26 -3.45
C LEU A 187 13.11 5.99 -4.67
N TYR A 188 11.94 6.58 -4.51
CA TYR A 188 11.29 7.46 -5.48
C TYR A 188 10.83 8.72 -4.77
N THR A 189 10.68 9.80 -5.52
CA THR A 189 10.19 11.07 -5.00
C THR A 189 9.13 11.67 -5.90
N ILE A 190 8.20 12.39 -5.28
CA ILE A 190 7.29 13.32 -5.96
C ILE A 190 7.54 14.70 -5.35
N THR A 191 7.85 15.67 -6.21
CA THR A 191 8.20 17.05 -5.84
C THR A 191 7.47 18.04 -6.76
N GLY A 192 7.71 19.34 -6.57
CA GLY A 192 7.06 20.40 -7.34
C GLY A 192 5.89 21.05 -6.60
N PRO A 193 5.32 22.14 -7.14
CA PRO A 193 4.13 22.75 -6.56
C PRO A 193 2.90 21.88 -6.84
N VAL A 194 1.86 22.03 -6.01
CA VAL A 194 0.56 21.38 -6.22
C VAL A 194 0.00 21.72 -7.60
N GLY A 195 -0.34 20.72 -8.40
CA GLY A 195 -0.81 20.84 -9.78
C GLY A 195 0.29 20.80 -10.85
N SER A 196 1.55 20.74 -10.46
CA SER A 196 2.71 20.54 -11.36
C SER A 196 3.71 19.56 -10.73
N GLU A 197 3.19 18.45 -10.20
CA GLU A 197 3.97 17.41 -9.54
C GLU A 197 4.93 16.72 -10.52
N VAL A 198 6.14 16.39 -10.05
CA VAL A 198 7.18 15.69 -10.82
C VAL A 198 7.57 14.42 -10.10
N PHE A 199 7.36 13.27 -10.75
CA PHE A 199 7.87 11.99 -10.30
C PHE A 199 9.35 11.84 -10.69
N SER A 200 10.17 11.30 -9.79
CA SER A 200 11.59 11.06 -10.06
C SER A 200 12.06 9.73 -9.45
N VAL A 201 12.93 9.05 -10.19
CA VAL A 201 13.62 7.84 -9.73
C VAL A 201 14.81 8.25 -8.87
N GLY A 202 14.80 7.84 -7.61
CA GLY A 202 15.85 8.14 -6.65
C GLY A 202 16.94 7.05 -6.58
N PRO A 203 17.79 7.12 -5.52
CA PRO A 203 18.91 6.22 -5.36
C PRO A 203 18.50 4.75 -5.20
N LEU A 204 19.37 3.86 -5.70
CA LEU A 204 19.33 2.44 -5.37
C LEU A 204 19.79 2.27 -3.92
N ILE A 205 19.04 1.53 -3.13
CA ILE A 205 19.34 1.25 -1.74
C ILE A 205 19.76 -0.22 -1.67
N THR A 206 20.98 -0.48 -1.20
CA THR A 206 21.46 -1.84 -0.96
C THR A 206 21.51 -2.11 0.54
N THR A 207 20.77 -3.12 1.00
CA THR A 207 20.78 -3.58 2.40
C THR A 207 21.86 -4.65 2.60
N THR A 208 22.26 -4.87 3.85
CA THR A 208 23.18 -5.97 4.19
C THR A 208 22.49 -7.33 4.22
N ASN A 209 21.24 -7.38 4.70
CA ASN A 209 20.43 -8.60 4.74
C ASN A 209 19.93 -8.96 3.34
N ARG A 210 19.94 -10.27 3.06
CA ARG A 210 19.46 -10.85 1.81
C ARG A 210 18.10 -11.55 1.99
N TRP A 211 17.21 -11.55 0.98
CA TRP A 211 15.89 -12.20 0.94
C TRP A 211 15.50 -12.65 -0.48
N ASN A 212 14.73 -13.72 -0.63
CA ASN A 212 14.04 -13.96 -1.91
C ASN A 212 12.78 -13.10 -2.01
N ASN A 213 12.42 -12.70 -3.23
CA ASN A 213 11.18 -11.97 -3.48
C ASN A 213 9.93 -12.86 -3.49
N LEU A 214 10.08 -14.14 -3.79
CA LEU A 214 8.97 -15.06 -3.96
C LEU A 214 9.09 -16.24 -2.99
N SER A 215 7.94 -16.75 -2.58
CA SER A 215 7.79 -17.87 -1.64
C SER A 215 8.29 -19.19 -2.20
N THR A 216 7.99 -19.45 -3.47
CA THR A 216 8.32 -20.64 -4.26
C THR A 216 8.25 -20.30 -5.75
N ALA A 217 8.72 -21.19 -6.61
CA ALA A 217 8.46 -21.08 -8.04
C ALA A 217 6.93 -21.13 -8.29
N GLY A 218 6.38 -20.11 -8.95
CA GLY A 218 4.97 -20.09 -9.37
C GLY A 218 3.97 -19.59 -8.33
N PHE A 219 4.39 -18.80 -7.33
CA PHE A 219 3.48 -18.13 -6.37
C PHE A 219 2.56 -19.09 -5.58
N ALA A 220 3.03 -20.32 -5.30
CA ALA A 220 2.21 -21.27 -4.55
C ALA A 220 2.02 -20.85 -3.08
N ASP A 221 0.87 -21.20 -2.51
CA ASP A 221 0.58 -21.03 -1.09
C ASP A 221 1.72 -21.56 -0.22
N PHE A 222 2.17 -20.76 0.75
CA PHE A 222 3.44 -20.97 1.42
C PHE A 222 3.33 -21.15 2.93
N ALA A 223 2.61 -20.25 3.61
CA ALA A 223 2.60 -20.21 5.06
C ALA A 223 1.72 -21.32 5.66
N PRO A 224 2.09 -21.89 6.82
CA PRO A 224 1.30 -22.93 7.47
C PRO A 224 -0.03 -22.37 7.99
N GLN A 225 -1.07 -23.22 7.95
CA GLN A 225 -2.38 -22.94 8.55
C GLN A 225 -2.66 -23.95 9.66
N LEU A 226 -2.91 -23.48 10.88
CA LEU A 226 -3.20 -24.36 12.02
C LEU A 226 -4.45 -25.21 11.73
N GLY A 227 -4.35 -26.52 11.92
CA GLY A 227 -5.46 -27.45 11.73
C GLY A 227 -5.82 -27.75 10.28
N SER A 228 -4.98 -27.37 9.30
CA SER A 228 -5.22 -27.58 7.88
C SER A 228 -3.92 -27.98 7.17
N THR A 229 -4.02 -28.81 6.15
CA THR A 229 -2.90 -29.09 5.22
C THR A 229 -2.83 -28.06 4.09
N ARG A 230 -3.87 -27.24 3.91
CA ARG A 230 -3.84 -26.09 3.00
C ARG A 230 -2.92 -25.03 3.56
N LYS A 231 -2.16 -24.40 2.68
CA LYS A 231 -1.25 -23.31 3.03
C LYS A 231 -1.93 -21.96 2.76
N ILE A 232 -1.33 -20.90 3.27
CA ILE A 232 -1.77 -19.51 3.08
C ILE A 232 -0.85 -18.86 2.05
N ASP A 233 -1.44 -18.23 1.05
CA ASP A 233 -0.72 -17.31 0.17
C ASP A 233 -0.27 -16.07 0.96
N ILE A 234 1.02 -15.79 0.88
CA ILE A 234 1.64 -14.62 1.50
C ILE A 234 2.35 -13.74 0.45
N ILE A 235 1.94 -13.91 -0.81
CA ILE A 235 2.29 -13.12 -1.97
C ILE A 235 3.81 -13.07 -2.18
N ASP A 236 4.38 -11.88 -2.27
CA ASP A 236 5.76 -11.58 -2.60
C ASP A 236 6.36 -10.59 -1.59
N ALA A 237 7.67 -10.36 -1.67
CA ALA A 237 8.41 -9.57 -0.70
C ALA A 237 8.23 -8.07 -0.97
N ILE A 238 7.08 -7.52 -0.61
CA ILE A 238 6.69 -6.13 -0.91
C ILE A 238 6.86 -5.22 0.30
N VAL A 239 7.16 -3.95 0.03
CA VAL A 239 7.18 -2.92 1.08
C VAL A 239 5.73 -2.57 1.37
N LEU A 240 5.26 -2.83 2.59
CA LEU A 240 3.85 -2.65 3.00
C LEU A 240 3.67 -1.51 4.00
N GLY A 241 4.76 -0.84 4.37
CA GLY A 241 4.71 0.34 5.21
C GLY A 241 5.97 1.17 5.07
N LEU A 242 5.78 2.48 4.97
CA LEU A 242 6.83 3.48 4.90
C LEU A 242 6.42 4.69 5.72
N VAL A 243 7.28 5.10 6.65
CA VAL A 243 7.07 6.29 7.47
C VAL A 243 8.28 7.20 7.33
N TYR A 244 8.07 8.48 7.04
CA TYR A 244 9.10 9.50 7.24
C TYR A 244 8.92 10.13 8.61
N ARG A 245 9.98 10.16 9.42
CA ARG A 245 10.00 10.83 10.73
C ARG A 245 11.44 11.17 11.13
N ASN A 246 11.65 12.37 11.65
CA ASN A 246 12.93 12.84 12.18
C ASN A 246 14.10 12.65 11.18
N GLY A 247 13.90 13.05 9.92
CA GLY A 247 14.92 12.95 8.87
C GLY A 247 15.21 11.54 8.35
N SER A 248 14.39 10.54 8.71
CA SER A 248 14.57 9.14 8.30
C SER A 248 13.30 8.52 7.76
N LEU A 249 13.48 7.64 6.77
CA LEU A 249 12.46 6.73 6.27
C LEU A 249 12.56 5.38 7.01
N TRP A 250 11.46 4.92 7.56
CA TRP A 250 11.31 3.63 8.23
C TRP A 250 10.42 2.75 7.39
N ALA A 251 10.99 1.69 6.81
CA ALA A 251 10.26 0.78 5.94
C ALA A 251 10.08 -0.58 6.61
N VAL A 252 8.96 -1.24 6.33
CA VAL A 252 8.70 -2.65 6.67
C VAL A 252 8.39 -3.45 5.42
N GLN A 253 8.87 -4.68 5.42
CA GLN A 253 8.73 -5.61 4.32
C GLN A 253 8.56 -7.02 4.86
N ASN A 254 7.69 -7.82 4.24
CA ASN A 254 7.76 -9.27 4.37
C ASN A 254 8.87 -9.80 3.43
N VAL A 255 9.56 -10.86 3.83
CA VAL A 255 10.72 -11.40 3.10
C VAL A 255 10.81 -12.92 3.20
N PHE A 256 11.38 -13.56 2.18
CA PHE A 256 11.51 -15.02 2.12
C PHE A 256 12.94 -15.48 2.35
N LEU A 257 13.10 -16.56 3.12
CA LEU A 257 14.39 -17.07 3.56
C LEU A 257 14.44 -18.61 3.57
N PRO A 258 15.63 -19.22 3.49
CA PRO A 258 16.93 -18.60 3.24
C PRO A 258 17.02 -17.94 1.84
N ALA A 259 17.76 -16.84 1.77
CA ALA A 259 17.98 -16.12 0.53
C ALA A 259 18.88 -16.90 -0.43
N GLY A 260 18.60 -16.84 -1.73
CA GLY A 260 19.39 -17.50 -2.78
C GLY A 260 19.12 -19.00 -2.96
N SER A 261 18.22 -19.58 -2.18
CA SER A 261 17.75 -20.96 -2.34
C SER A 261 16.24 -21.04 -2.17
N LEU A 262 15.63 -22.22 -2.30
CA LEU A 262 14.19 -22.38 -2.13
C LEU A 262 13.79 -21.93 -0.72
N PRO A 263 12.94 -20.90 -0.57
CA PRO A 263 12.55 -20.44 0.76
C PRO A 263 11.81 -21.53 1.53
N THR A 264 12.06 -21.58 2.83
CA THR A 264 11.40 -22.49 3.77
C THR A 264 10.69 -21.75 4.90
N ARG A 265 10.90 -20.42 4.98
CA ARG A 265 10.22 -19.54 5.91
C ARG A 265 10.03 -18.13 5.33
N THR A 266 9.09 -17.42 5.92
CA THR A 266 8.91 -15.97 5.73
C THR A 266 9.31 -15.25 7.02
N SER A 267 9.57 -13.95 6.90
CA SER A 267 9.87 -13.09 8.01
C SER A 267 9.42 -11.67 7.73
N VAL A 268 9.21 -10.89 8.79
CA VAL A 268 9.14 -9.44 8.69
C VAL A 268 10.53 -8.86 8.92
N GLN A 269 10.92 -7.87 8.11
CA GLN A 269 12.10 -7.03 8.32
C GLN A 269 11.73 -5.54 8.30
N TRP A 270 12.51 -4.72 8.99
CA TRP A 270 12.44 -3.27 8.86
C TRP A 270 13.82 -2.65 8.66
N CYS A 271 13.86 -1.49 8.01
CA CYS A 271 15.09 -0.72 7.81
C CYS A 271 14.86 0.78 8.01
N GLN A 272 15.89 1.43 8.55
CA GLN A 272 15.99 2.89 8.58
C GLN A 272 16.87 3.33 7.40
N ILE A 273 16.33 4.22 6.57
CA ILE A 273 16.93 4.70 5.34
C ILE A 273 16.97 6.24 5.39
N SER A 274 18.09 6.86 5.04
CA SER A 274 18.13 8.31 4.84
C SER A 274 17.43 8.70 3.52
N PRO A 275 16.94 9.95 3.39
CA PRO A 275 16.44 10.45 2.10
C PRO A 275 17.46 10.38 0.95
N GLY A 276 18.76 10.31 1.25
CA GLY A 276 19.83 10.08 0.28
C GLY A 276 20.05 8.62 -0.09
N GLY A 277 19.27 7.68 0.44
CA GLY A 277 19.34 6.24 0.12
C GLY A 277 20.37 5.44 0.93
N VAL A 278 20.86 5.97 2.06
CA VAL A 278 21.83 5.27 2.93
C VAL A 278 21.08 4.51 4.02
N VAL A 279 21.37 3.21 4.19
CA VAL A 279 20.81 2.40 5.27
C VAL A 279 21.63 2.62 6.54
N SER A 280 21.01 3.11 7.62
CA SER A 280 21.69 3.37 8.90
C SER A 280 21.52 2.24 9.92
N LEU A 281 20.39 1.51 9.89
CA LEU A 281 20.10 0.40 10.80
C LEU A 281 19.29 -0.72 10.12
N PRO A 282 19.91 -1.87 9.77
CA PRO A 282 19.18 -3.09 9.49
C PRO A 282 18.87 -3.79 10.82
N ARG A 283 17.78 -3.44 11.52
CA ARG A 283 17.43 -4.07 12.80
C ARG A 283 16.31 -5.10 12.62
N ARG A 284 16.60 -6.27 13.21
CA ARG A 284 15.79 -7.42 13.65
C ARG A 284 14.64 -7.96 12.79
N GLN A 285 14.61 -9.29 12.82
CA GLN A 285 13.80 -10.21 12.07
C GLN A 285 12.80 -10.82 13.05
N ILE A 286 11.48 -10.67 12.84
CA ILE A 286 10.51 -11.50 13.55
C ILE A 286 10.36 -12.79 12.75
N GLN A 287 10.93 -13.86 13.29
CA GLN A 287 11.00 -15.17 12.64
C GLN A 287 9.76 -16.00 12.96
N HIS A 288 9.09 -16.52 11.93
CA HIS A 288 8.15 -17.63 12.08
C HIS A 288 8.84 -18.93 11.67
N GLN A 289 8.92 -19.89 12.59
CA GLN A 289 9.40 -21.24 12.31
C GLN A 289 8.21 -22.15 11.97
N SER A 290 8.40 -23.03 10.99
CA SER A 290 7.40 -24.00 10.53
C SER A 290 7.01 -25.07 11.55
N SER A 291 7.61 -25.10 12.74
CA SER A 291 7.44 -26.15 13.75
C SER A 291 6.82 -25.70 15.09
N GLY A 292 6.28 -24.47 15.18
CA GLY A 292 5.62 -24.01 16.41
C GLY A 292 4.34 -23.25 16.07
N GLY A 293 3.19 -23.77 16.49
CA GLY A 293 1.86 -23.25 16.15
C GLY A 293 1.60 -21.82 16.63
N LYS A 294 2.12 -20.82 15.91
CA LYS A 294 1.76 -19.42 16.05
C LYS A 294 1.41 -18.82 14.69
N HIS A 295 0.35 -18.02 14.71
CA HIS A 295 -0.36 -17.45 13.56
C HIS A 295 0.56 -16.75 12.55
N ALA A 296 0.24 -16.83 11.26
CA ALA A 296 0.78 -15.93 10.25
C ALA A 296 0.17 -14.54 10.49
N GLU A 297 1.01 -13.52 10.67
CA GLU A 297 0.58 -12.16 10.99
C GLU A 297 0.82 -11.23 9.80
N ASN A 298 -0.18 -10.40 9.49
CA ASN A 298 -0.09 -9.39 8.44
C ASN A 298 0.86 -8.24 8.89
N PRO A 299 1.93 -7.93 8.14
CA PRO A 299 2.89 -6.88 8.50
C PRO A 299 2.27 -5.47 8.65
N GLU A 300 1.13 -5.18 8.02
CA GLU A 300 0.43 -3.90 8.18
C GLU A 300 -0.08 -3.68 9.61
N LEU A 301 -0.54 -4.74 10.28
CA LEU A 301 -1.05 -4.67 11.66
C LEU A 301 0.08 -4.46 12.69
N PHE A 302 1.29 -4.94 12.39
CA PHE A 302 2.44 -4.83 13.31
C PHE A 302 3.15 -3.48 13.22
N PHE A 303 3.20 -2.85 12.05
CA PHE A 303 3.96 -1.61 11.86
C PHE A 303 3.30 -0.40 12.52
N ALA A 304 1.96 -0.32 12.52
CA ALA A 304 1.22 0.75 13.17
C ALA A 304 1.44 0.80 14.71
N VAL A 305 1.74 -0.34 15.33
CA VAL A 305 1.99 -0.44 16.78
C VAL A 305 3.44 -0.07 17.14
N SER A 306 4.41 -0.39 16.28
CA SER A 306 5.84 -0.15 16.57
C SER A 306 6.28 1.31 16.40
N VAL A 307 5.70 2.06 15.45
CA VAL A 307 6.09 3.45 15.17
C VAL A 307 5.69 4.43 16.29
N LYS A 308 4.67 4.12 17.10
CA LYS A 308 4.33 4.91 18.31
C LYS A 308 5.40 4.85 19.41
N GLN A 309 6.32 3.89 19.35
CA GLN A 309 7.36 3.69 20.37
C GLN A 309 8.76 4.15 19.93
N LEU A 310 8.92 4.59 18.68
CA LEU A 310 10.18 5.15 18.18
C LEU A 310 10.26 6.62 18.63
N ARG A 311 10.91 6.84 19.78
CA ARG A 311 11.38 8.15 20.25
C ARG A 311 12.62 8.59 19.51
#